data_AF-A0A2V2V1G1-F1
#
_entry.id   AF-A0A2V2V1G1-F1
#
_cell.length_a   1.000
_cell.length_b   1.000
_cell.length_c   1.000
_cell.angle_alpha   90.00
_cell.angle_beta   90.00
_cell.angle_gamma   90.00
#
_symmetry.space_group_name_H-M   'P 1'
#
loop_
_entity.id
_entity.type
_entity.pdbx_description
1 polymer ?
#
loop_
_entity_poly.entity_id
_entity_poly.type
_entity_poly.pdbx_seq_one_letter_code
_entity_poly.pdbx_strand_id
1 'polypeptide(L)'
;MPSGPKSNKYVNRHAAEARERDQERQANAKAAREKDREDAMWTEDDPKQLKKQEKQRETEEKMRRQAELKAERKEQLEQEERELGQKVPQKVTRRQLQKDLSKMLSDYDKLKEKERQQQPGALVKDVGAALPESNPNRMAGKDDRNNSSNEIKATGGVSDALLALQSGMGTGGVSVPEDRHIGRRARVVYKKFCEEHLPRLREEKPGLRRPQYNDLLWEMWQKSEMNPFVQRSEQRSRERLEQERRWMEGEDDDESDGGKEAEKE
;
A
#
# COMPACT_ATOMS: atom_id res chain seq x y z
N MET A 1 -38.92 -3.04 -47.21
CA MET A 1 -37.93 -1.99 -46.96
C MET A 1 -36.97 -2.49 -45.88
N PRO A 2 -35.66 -2.63 -46.14
CA PRO A 2 -34.72 -3.06 -45.11
C PRO A 2 -34.55 -1.91 -44.10
N SER A 3 -34.97 -2.14 -42.86
CA SER A 3 -34.76 -1.23 -41.73
C SER A 3 -33.26 -1.05 -41.51
N GLY A 4 -32.73 0.14 -41.77
CA GLY A 4 -31.35 0.50 -41.44
C GLY A 4 -31.05 0.34 -39.94
N PRO A 5 -29.76 0.21 -39.55
CA PRO A 5 -29.37 -0.04 -38.18
C PRO A 5 -29.81 1.13 -37.29
N LYS A 6 -30.58 0.81 -36.23
CA LYS A 6 -31.05 1.76 -35.22
C LYS A 6 -29.83 2.27 -34.46
N SER A 7 -29.22 3.38 -34.90
CA SER A 7 -28.16 4.03 -34.13
C SER A 7 -28.78 4.66 -32.88
N ASN A 8 -28.34 4.20 -31.72
CA ASN A 8 -28.81 4.72 -30.45
C ASN A 8 -28.21 6.12 -30.29
N LYS A 9 -29.03 7.18 -30.37
CA LYS A 9 -28.59 8.60 -30.31
C LYS A 9 -27.83 8.97 -29.03
N TYR A 10 -27.94 8.15 -27.98
CA TYR A 10 -27.26 8.36 -26.71
C TYR A 10 -26.28 7.21 -26.47
N VAL A 11 -25.00 7.55 -26.35
CA VAL A 11 -23.96 6.60 -25.99
C VAL A 11 -24.16 6.23 -24.52
N ASN A 12 -24.34 4.94 -24.22
CA ASN A 12 -24.46 4.49 -22.83
C ASN A 12 -23.16 4.82 -22.09
N ARG A 13 -23.23 5.66 -21.06
CA ARG A 13 -22.07 6.18 -20.31
C ARG A 13 -21.16 5.06 -19.80
N HIS A 14 -21.74 3.96 -19.32
CA HIS A 14 -20.96 2.81 -18.85
C HIS A 14 -20.32 2.02 -19.99
N ALA A 15 -20.95 1.97 -21.16
CA ALA A 15 -20.36 1.37 -22.35
C ALA A 15 -19.22 2.23 -22.93
N ALA A 16 -19.32 3.56 -22.84
CA ALA A 16 -18.24 4.47 -23.19
C ALA A 16 -17.03 4.30 -22.24
N GLU A 17 -17.28 4.29 -20.93
CA GLU A 17 -16.24 4.08 -19.90
C GLU A 17 -15.59 2.69 -19.98
N ALA A 18 -16.35 1.64 -20.34
CA ALA A 18 -15.79 0.32 -20.57
C ALA A 18 -14.86 0.30 -21.80
N ARG A 19 -15.28 0.94 -22.89
CA ARG A 19 -14.46 1.07 -24.11
C ARG A 19 -13.20 1.91 -23.88
N GLU A 20 -13.29 2.95 -23.07
CA GLU A 20 -12.14 3.77 -22.67
C GLU A 20 -11.12 2.93 -21.89
N ARG A 21 -11.54 2.14 -20.90
CA ARG A 21 -10.65 1.21 -20.19
C ARG A 21 -10.04 0.14 -21.10
N ASP A 22 -10.80 -0.39 -22.05
CA ASP A 22 -10.27 -1.33 -23.04
C ASP A 22 -9.22 -0.67 -23.95
N GLN A 23 -9.46 0.58 -24.37
CA GLN A 23 -8.52 1.37 -25.15
C GLN A 23 -7.26 1.71 -24.36
N GLU A 24 -7.38 2.10 -23.09
CA GLU A 24 -6.24 2.35 -22.20
C GLU A 24 -5.41 1.08 -21.98
N ARG A 25 -6.05 -0.07 -21.72
CA ARG A 25 -5.34 -1.35 -21.64
C ARG A 25 -4.63 -1.70 -22.93
N GLN A 26 -5.27 -1.47 -24.07
CA GLN A 26 -4.67 -1.75 -25.36
C GLN A 26 -3.53 -0.77 -25.69
N ALA A 27 -3.68 0.51 -25.34
CA ALA A 27 -2.64 1.52 -25.50
C ALA A 27 -1.44 1.21 -24.60
N ASN A 28 -1.67 0.85 -23.34
CA ASN A 28 -0.60 0.47 -22.42
C ASN A 28 0.11 -0.83 -22.87
N ALA A 29 -0.65 -1.82 -23.35
CA ALA A 29 -0.05 -3.04 -23.92
C ALA A 29 0.75 -2.77 -25.20
N LYS A 30 0.34 -1.80 -26.03
CA LYS A 30 1.11 -1.36 -27.21
C LYS A 30 2.36 -0.60 -26.79
N ALA A 31 2.25 0.34 -25.85
CA ALA A 31 3.37 1.09 -25.32
C ALA A 31 4.39 0.17 -24.64
N ALA A 32 3.95 -0.84 -23.89
CA ALA A 32 4.85 -1.85 -23.33
C ALA A 32 5.58 -2.63 -24.42
N ARG A 33 4.86 -3.10 -25.46
CA ARG A 33 5.49 -3.78 -26.60
C ARG A 33 6.43 -2.89 -27.42
N GLU A 34 6.14 -1.60 -27.52
CA GLU A 34 7.00 -0.63 -28.19
C GLU A 34 8.26 -0.38 -27.37
N LYS A 35 8.14 -0.21 -26.05
CA LYS A 35 9.29 -0.15 -25.13
C LYS A 35 10.14 -1.42 -25.21
N ASP A 36 9.53 -2.60 -25.14
CA ASP A 36 10.28 -3.87 -25.25
C ASP A 36 11.02 -3.96 -26.60
N ARG A 37 10.45 -3.40 -27.68
CA ARG A 37 11.10 -3.35 -29.00
C ARG A 37 12.20 -2.32 -29.07
N GLU A 38 12.00 -1.14 -28.49
CA GLU A 38 13.01 -0.09 -28.39
C GLU A 38 14.18 -0.59 -27.55
N ASP A 39 13.91 -1.15 -26.37
CA ASP A 39 14.92 -1.76 -25.50
C ASP A 39 15.68 -2.86 -26.23
N ALA A 40 14.98 -3.73 -26.98
CA ALA A 40 15.60 -4.75 -27.83
C ALA A 40 16.42 -4.17 -29.00
N MET A 41 16.10 -2.98 -29.49
CA MET A 41 16.91 -2.29 -30.50
C MET A 41 18.15 -1.63 -29.90
N TRP A 42 18.11 -1.31 -28.61
CA TRP A 42 19.20 -0.68 -27.86
C TRP A 42 20.01 -1.67 -27.00
N THR A 43 19.85 -2.99 -27.20
CA THR A 43 20.71 -3.97 -26.55
C THR A 43 22.12 -3.95 -27.14
N GLU A 44 23.12 -3.88 -26.27
CA GLU A 44 24.54 -3.96 -26.63
C GLU A 44 24.95 -5.39 -26.99
N ASP A 45 25.14 -5.68 -28.28
CA ASP A 45 25.53 -7.02 -28.77
C ASP A 45 27.05 -7.22 -28.90
N ASP A 46 27.89 -6.20 -28.68
CA ASP A 46 29.34 -6.33 -28.81
C ASP A 46 29.93 -7.17 -27.66
N PRO A 47 30.53 -8.34 -27.93
CA PRO A 47 31.10 -9.22 -26.90
C PRO A 47 32.20 -8.56 -26.07
N LYS A 48 32.89 -7.53 -26.57
CA LYS A 48 33.90 -6.79 -25.79
C LYS A 48 33.25 -5.86 -24.77
N GLN A 49 32.16 -5.18 -25.14
CA GLN A 49 31.43 -4.30 -24.23
C GLN A 49 30.69 -5.10 -23.17
N LEU A 50 30.07 -6.23 -23.53
CA LEU A 50 29.44 -7.14 -22.58
C LEU A 50 30.44 -7.66 -21.53
N LYS A 51 31.63 -8.10 -21.94
CA LYS A 51 32.70 -8.51 -21.01
C LYS A 51 33.18 -7.37 -20.11
N LYS A 52 33.20 -6.14 -20.61
CA LYS A 52 33.56 -4.96 -19.81
C LYS A 52 32.48 -4.64 -18.78
N GLN A 53 31.20 -4.66 -19.17
CA GLN A 53 30.07 -4.45 -18.26
C GLN A 53 29.96 -5.57 -17.22
N GLU A 54 30.13 -6.83 -17.62
CA GLU A 54 30.14 -7.97 -16.70
C GLU A 54 31.26 -7.84 -15.66
N LYS A 55 32.48 -7.48 -16.10
CA LYS A 55 33.59 -7.22 -15.19
C LYS A 55 33.31 -6.06 -14.24
N GLN A 56 32.67 -4.99 -14.71
CA GLN A 56 32.24 -3.87 -13.86
C GLN A 56 31.20 -4.32 -12.83
N ARG A 57 30.14 -5.03 -13.26
CA ARG A 57 29.10 -5.58 -12.38
C ARG A 57 29.67 -6.55 -11.35
N GLU A 58 30.61 -7.41 -11.72
CA GLU A 58 31.28 -8.33 -10.80
C GLU A 58 32.14 -7.56 -9.77
N THR A 59 32.84 -6.51 -10.20
CA THR A 59 33.61 -5.67 -9.26
C THR A 59 32.71 -4.91 -8.30
N GLU A 60 31.59 -4.36 -8.79
CA GLU A 60 30.59 -3.66 -7.97
C GLU A 60 29.90 -4.62 -6.99
N GLU A 61 29.52 -5.82 -7.45
CA GLU A 61 28.93 -6.84 -6.61
C GLU A 61 29.92 -7.31 -5.54
N LYS A 62 31.20 -7.51 -5.90
CA LYS A 62 32.24 -7.85 -4.93
C LYS A 62 32.47 -6.74 -3.91
N MET A 63 32.45 -5.48 -4.34
CA MET A 63 32.56 -4.32 -3.45
C MET A 63 31.33 -4.22 -2.53
N ARG A 64 30.13 -4.46 -3.06
CA ARG A 64 28.89 -4.49 -2.29
C ARG A 64 28.90 -5.62 -1.26
N ARG A 65 29.26 -6.85 -1.64
CA ARG A 65 29.39 -7.97 -0.71
C ARG A 65 30.44 -7.71 0.36
N GLN A 66 31.55 -7.07 0.02
CA GLN A 66 32.55 -6.65 1.02
C GLN A 66 32.01 -5.55 1.94
N ALA A 67 31.23 -4.61 1.42
CA ALA A 67 30.59 -3.58 2.23
C ALA A 67 29.54 -4.19 3.17
N GLU A 68 28.75 -5.15 2.70
CA GLU A 68 27.77 -5.91 3.50
C GLU A 68 28.48 -6.71 4.60
N LEU A 69 29.54 -7.46 4.27
CA LEU A 69 30.36 -8.18 5.26
C LEU A 69 31.01 -7.24 6.30
N LYS A 70 31.49 -6.08 5.86
CA LYS A 70 32.07 -5.07 6.77
C LYS A 70 30.99 -4.43 7.65
N ALA A 71 29.79 -4.20 7.11
CA ALA A 71 28.66 -3.68 7.86
C ALA A 71 28.19 -4.68 8.92
N GLU A 72 28.06 -5.96 8.56
CA GLU A 72 27.70 -7.04 9.48
C GLU A 72 28.75 -7.19 10.59
N ARG A 73 30.05 -7.20 10.26
CA ARG A 73 31.12 -7.22 11.26
C ARG A 73 31.07 -6.01 12.18
N LYS A 74 30.78 -4.82 11.64
CA LYS A 74 30.67 -3.60 12.44
C LYS A 74 29.46 -3.67 13.39
N GLU A 75 28.33 -4.18 12.91
CA GLU A 75 27.13 -4.38 13.72
C GLU A 75 27.37 -5.38 14.87
N GLN A 76 28.09 -6.48 14.61
CA GLN A 76 28.49 -7.43 15.66
C GLN A 76 29.38 -6.76 16.72
N LEU A 77 30.38 -5.98 16.30
CA LEU A 77 31.23 -5.24 17.25
C LEU A 77 30.43 -4.22 18.05
N GLU A 78 29.48 -3.52 17.44
CA GLU A 78 28.62 -2.57 18.13
C GLU A 78 27.69 -3.28 19.14
N GLN A 79 27.19 -4.48 18.82
CA GLN A 79 26.45 -5.32 19.76
C GLN A 79 27.33 -5.73 20.94
N GLU A 80 28.57 -6.18 20.70
CA GLU A 80 29.52 -6.51 21.76
C GLU A 80 29.90 -5.30 22.61
N GLU A 81 30.15 -4.13 22.01
CA GLU A 81 30.42 -2.88 22.74
C GLU A 81 29.21 -2.43 23.56
N ARG A 82 27.99 -2.64 23.05
CA ARG A 82 26.75 -2.34 23.77
C ARG A 82 26.55 -3.27 24.96
N GLU A 83 26.87 -4.55 24.83
CA GLU A 83 26.84 -5.54 25.92
C GLU A 83 27.93 -5.27 26.96
N LEU A 84 29.15 -4.92 26.53
CA LEU A 84 30.25 -4.54 27.42
C LEU A 84 30.02 -3.19 28.11
N GLY A 85 29.35 -2.26 27.43
CA GLY A 85 28.89 -0.98 28.00
C GLY A 85 27.73 -1.15 28.98
N GLN A 86 27.06 -2.31 28.96
CA GLN A 86 26.04 -2.66 29.95
C GLN A 86 26.73 -2.98 31.28
N LYS A 87 26.71 -2.01 32.20
CA LYS A 87 27.38 -2.09 33.50
C LYS A 87 27.00 -3.37 34.25
N VAL A 88 27.89 -4.35 34.26
CA VAL A 88 27.78 -5.56 35.08
C VAL A 88 27.79 -5.15 36.56
N PRO A 89 26.86 -5.64 37.39
CA PRO A 89 26.82 -5.28 38.80
C PRO A 89 28.09 -5.77 39.51
N GLN A 90 28.88 -4.83 40.02
CA GLN A 90 30.27 -5.04 40.46
C GLN A 90 30.42 -5.95 41.71
N LYS A 91 29.32 -6.44 42.31
CA LYS A 91 29.32 -7.35 43.48
C LYS A 91 28.07 -8.23 43.50
N VAL A 92 28.09 -9.34 42.78
CA VAL A 92 27.07 -10.40 42.92
C VAL A 92 27.57 -11.44 43.93
N THR A 93 26.80 -11.69 44.99
CA THR A 93 27.15 -12.74 45.95
C THR A 93 26.99 -14.13 45.31
N ARG A 94 27.82 -15.11 45.72
CA ARG A 94 27.79 -16.50 45.21
C ARG A 94 26.39 -17.12 45.24
N ARG A 95 25.56 -16.72 46.20
CA ARG A 95 24.17 -17.18 46.36
C ARG A 95 23.22 -16.58 45.32
N GLN A 96 23.44 -15.34 44.88
CA GLN A 96 22.71 -14.74 43.75
C GLN A 96 23.05 -15.46 42.45
N LEU A 97 24.34 -15.74 42.19
CA LEU A 97 24.79 -16.48 41.00
C LEU A 97 24.16 -17.88 40.91
N GLN A 98 24.07 -18.61 42.03
CA GLN A 98 23.36 -19.90 42.04
C GLN A 98 21.86 -19.77 41.75
N LYS A 99 21.20 -18.71 42.23
CA LYS A 99 19.78 -18.46 41.94
C LYS A 99 19.56 -18.11 40.48
N ASP A 100 20.36 -17.21 39.91
CA ASP A 100 20.24 -16.82 38.51
C ASP A 100 20.56 -17.99 37.58
N LEU A 101 21.57 -18.80 37.89
CA LEU A 101 21.88 -20.02 37.15
C LEU A 101 20.74 -21.05 37.24
N SER A 102 20.14 -21.26 38.42
CA SER A 102 18.98 -22.14 38.55
C SER A 102 17.77 -21.65 37.77
N LYS A 103 17.58 -20.33 37.68
CA LYS A 103 16.50 -19.70 36.93
C LYS A 103 16.72 -19.85 35.43
N MET A 104 17.94 -19.59 34.93
CA MET A 104 18.31 -19.79 33.53
C MET A 104 18.15 -21.24 33.08
N LEU A 105 18.58 -22.22 33.90
CA LEU A 105 18.34 -23.64 33.62
C LEU A 105 16.85 -23.97 33.56
N SER A 106 16.06 -23.47 34.52
CA SER A 106 14.61 -23.71 34.54
C SER A 106 13.88 -23.08 33.35
N ASP A 107 14.34 -21.93 32.87
CA ASP A 107 13.75 -21.24 31.74
C ASP A 107 14.15 -21.90 30.41
N TYR A 108 15.37 -22.46 30.32
CA TYR A 108 15.82 -23.30 29.21
C TYR A 108 15.00 -24.61 29.13
N ASP A 109 14.78 -25.29 30.25
CA ASP A 109 13.97 -26.51 30.29
C ASP A 109 12.51 -26.22 29.89
N LYS A 110 11.92 -25.11 30.36
CA LYS A 110 10.58 -24.68 29.93
C LYS A 110 10.52 -24.34 28.43
N LEU A 111 11.56 -23.72 27.87
CA LEU A 111 11.62 -23.45 26.43
C LEU A 111 11.68 -24.74 25.63
N LYS A 112 12.52 -25.69 26.06
CA LYS A 112 12.68 -26.99 25.41
C LYS A 112 11.42 -27.85 25.52
N GLU A 113 10.72 -27.79 26.64
CA GLU A 113 9.41 -28.43 26.79
C GLU A 113 8.35 -27.78 25.89
N LYS A 114 8.34 -26.45 25.78
CA LYS A 114 7.45 -25.75 24.83
C LYS A 114 7.77 -26.11 23.39
N GLU A 115 9.04 -26.18 23.01
CA GLU A 115 9.48 -26.58 21.67
C GLU A 115 9.07 -28.03 21.37
N ARG A 116 9.20 -28.93 22.36
CA ARG A 116 8.73 -30.32 22.27
C ARG A 116 7.21 -30.44 22.22
N GLN A 117 6.47 -29.53 22.85
CA GLN A 117 5.02 -29.45 22.74
C GLN A 117 4.54 -28.80 21.44
N GLN A 118 5.33 -27.89 20.85
CA GLN A 118 5.05 -27.28 19.55
C GLN A 118 5.39 -28.21 18.37
N GLN A 119 6.22 -29.24 18.58
CA GLN A 119 6.56 -30.26 17.59
C GLN A 119 5.91 -31.63 17.91
N PRO A 120 4.58 -31.82 17.77
CA PRO A 120 4.01 -33.16 17.77
C PRO A 120 4.24 -33.80 16.39
N GLY A 121 5.28 -34.63 16.22
CA GLY A 121 5.33 -35.54 15.06
C GLY A 121 6.66 -35.97 14.43
N ALA A 122 7.74 -36.17 15.19
CA ALA A 122 8.96 -36.80 14.64
C ALA A 122 9.27 -38.13 15.35
N LEU A 123 8.33 -39.09 15.26
CA LEU A 123 8.65 -40.51 15.42
C LEU A 123 7.93 -41.29 14.33
N VAL A 124 8.55 -41.37 13.14
CA VAL A 124 8.08 -42.26 12.08
C VAL A 124 8.54 -43.67 12.40
N LYS A 125 7.70 -44.40 13.12
CA LYS A 125 7.55 -45.85 12.97
C LYS A 125 6.11 -46.01 12.53
N ASP A 126 5.89 -46.33 11.25
CA ASP A 126 4.74 -47.06 10.73
C ASP A 126 4.94 -47.29 9.22
N VAL A 127 5.25 -48.54 8.89
CA VAL A 127 5.18 -49.10 7.53
C VAL A 127 3.71 -49.36 7.23
N GLY A 128 3.04 -48.47 6.49
CA GLY A 128 1.66 -48.73 6.04
C GLY A 128 0.75 -47.53 5.74
N ALA A 129 1.25 -46.37 5.31
CA ALA A 129 0.39 -45.25 4.93
C ALA A 129 0.08 -45.30 3.42
N ALA A 130 -1.20 -45.55 3.08
CA ALA A 130 -1.74 -45.46 1.74
C ALA A 130 -1.52 -44.06 1.14
N LEU A 131 -1.21 -43.98 -0.15
CA LEU A 131 -1.11 -42.70 -0.87
C LEU A 131 -2.43 -41.93 -0.78
N PRO A 132 -2.39 -40.59 -0.71
CA PRO A 132 -3.58 -39.77 -0.60
C PRO A 132 -4.45 -39.89 -1.86
N GLU A 133 -5.73 -40.22 -1.67
CA GLU A 133 -6.71 -40.48 -2.74
C GLU A 133 -7.15 -39.21 -3.51
N SER A 134 -6.62 -38.02 -3.19
CA SER A 134 -6.95 -36.81 -3.93
C SER A 134 -5.90 -35.69 -3.87
N ASN A 135 -5.90 -34.90 -4.95
CA ASN A 135 -4.96 -33.81 -5.21
C ASN A 135 -5.38 -32.54 -4.43
N PRO A 136 -4.51 -31.93 -3.59
CA PRO A 136 -4.87 -30.81 -2.69
C PRO A 136 -5.39 -29.55 -3.39
N ASN A 137 -5.08 -29.37 -4.68
CA ASN A 137 -5.61 -28.27 -5.49
C ASN A 137 -7.13 -28.34 -5.71
N ARG A 138 -7.80 -29.47 -5.40
CA ARG A 138 -9.26 -29.63 -5.57
C ARG A 138 -10.07 -29.19 -4.35
N MET A 139 -9.44 -29.10 -3.17
CA MET A 139 -10.10 -28.70 -1.91
C MET A 139 -10.10 -27.18 -1.70
N ALA A 140 -9.06 -26.49 -2.17
CA ALA A 140 -8.95 -25.03 -2.02
C ALA A 140 -10.10 -24.23 -2.69
N GLY A 141 -10.77 -24.79 -3.70
CA GLY A 141 -11.87 -24.10 -4.39
C GLY A 141 -13.23 -24.17 -3.70
N LYS A 142 -13.38 -24.94 -2.61
CA LYS A 142 -14.68 -25.18 -1.94
C LYS A 142 -14.86 -24.36 -0.67
N ASP A 143 -13.79 -24.06 0.06
CA ASP A 143 -13.87 -23.42 1.38
C ASP A 143 -14.07 -21.89 1.32
N ASP A 144 -13.68 -21.23 0.22
CA ASP A 144 -13.84 -19.78 0.05
C ASP A 144 -15.28 -19.34 -0.26
N ARG A 145 -16.21 -20.27 -0.49
CA ARG A 145 -17.61 -19.93 -0.82
C ARG A 145 -18.54 -19.80 0.38
N ASN A 146 -18.08 -20.15 1.60
CA ASN A 146 -18.95 -20.19 2.78
C ASN A 146 -18.41 -19.45 4.00
N ASN A 147 -17.49 -18.49 3.84
CA ASN A 147 -17.12 -17.57 4.92
C ASN A 147 -18.08 -16.36 4.95
N SER A 148 -19.32 -16.63 5.38
CA SER A 148 -20.25 -15.61 5.88
C SER A 148 -20.56 -15.94 7.33
N SER A 149 -19.67 -15.55 8.23
CA SER A 149 -20.05 -15.20 9.59
C SER A 149 -18.93 -14.41 10.25
N ASN A 150 -19.21 -13.12 10.48
CA ASN A 150 -18.70 -12.16 11.46
C ASN A 150 -17.68 -12.61 12.54
N GLU A 151 -16.60 -13.30 12.20
CA GLU A 151 -15.51 -13.68 13.11
C GLU A 151 -14.26 -12.83 12.83
N ILE A 152 -13.95 -11.93 13.77
CA ILE A 152 -12.69 -11.16 13.76
C ILE A 152 -11.62 -12.05 14.43
N LYS A 153 -10.73 -12.63 13.62
CA LYS A 153 -9.58 -13.39 14.13
C LYS A 153 -8.43 -12.42 14.44
N ALA A 154 -8.34 -11.96 15.68
CA ALA A 154 -7.15 -11.28 16.19
C ALA A 154 -6.28 -12.32 16.91
N THR A 155 -5.07 -12.57 16.40
CA THR A 155 -4.13 -13.56 16.95
C THR A 155 -3.03 -12.91 17.80
N GLY A 156 -2.98 -11.57 17.88
CA GLY A 156 -2.05 -10.82 18.71
C GLY A 156 -2.64 -10.26 20.02
N GLY A 157 -1.77 -9.72 20.87
CA GLY A 157 -2.11 -9.14 22.17
C GLY A 157 -3.09 -7.95 22.10
N VAL A 158 -3.42 -7.37 23.26
CA VAL A 158 -4.52 -6.40 23.43
C VAL A 158 -4.52 -5.24 22.41
N SER A 159 -3.35 -4.77 21.96
CA SER A 159 -3.22 -3.74 20.93
C SER A 159 -3.71 -4.19 19.55
N ASP A 160 -3.46 -5.44 19.16
CA ASP A 160 -3.89 -6.01 17.88
C ASP A 160 -5.40 -6.27 17.88
N ALA A 161 -5.92 -6.72 19.02
CA ALA A 161 -7.36 -6.83 19.23
C ALA A 161 -8.08 -5.47 19.18
N LEU A 162 -7.46 -4.41 19.73
CA LEU A 162 -7.99 -3.04 19.65
C LEU A 162 -7.95 -2.50 18.21
N LEU A 163 -6.89 -2.77 17.43
CA LEU A 163 -6.81 -2.38 16.02
C LEU A 163 -7.84 -3.14 15.15
N ALA A 164 -8.00 -4.44 15.39
CA ALA A 164 -8.98 -5.26 14.69
C ALA A 164 -10.42 -4.86 15.04
N LEU A 165 -10.67 -4.44 16.29
CA LEU A 165 -11.94 -3.82 16.70
C LEU A 165 -12.11 -2.40 16.13
N GLN A 166 -11.07 -1.59 16.02
CA GLN A 166 -11.16 -0.26 15.40
C GLN A 166 -11.49 -0.36 13.90
N SER A 167 -10.95 -1.38 13.23
CA SER A 167 -11.20 -1.65 11.80
C SER A 167 -12.53 -2.37 11.57
N GLY A 168 -12.91 -3.31 12.45
CA GLY A 168 -14.14 -4.10 12.36
C GLY A 168 -15.37 -3.44 12.99
N MET A 169 -15.18 -2.58 13.99
CA MET A 169 -16.24 -1.79 14.60
C MET A 169 -16.32 -0.46 13.86
N GLY A 170 -17.16 -0.43 12.84
CA GLY A 170 -17.76 0.78 12.28
C GLY A 170 -18.57 1.54 13.33
N THR A 171 -17.89 2.02 14.38
CA THR A 171 -18.38 3.05 15.28
C THR A 171 -18.44 4.36 14.48
N GLY A 172 -19.57 5.05 14.59
CA GLY A 172 -19.96 6.21 13.80
C GLY A 172 -19.13 7.49 14.00
N GLY A 173 -17.81 7.39 14.07
CA GLY A 173 -16.89 8.48 13.78
C GLY A 173 -16.67 8.53 12.26
N VAL A 174 -17.18 9.57 11.61
CA VAL A 174 -17.16 9.71 10.15
C VAL A 174 -15.75 10.03 9.66
N SER A 175 -14.89 9.03 9.55
CA SER A 175 -13.89 9.01 8.47
C SER A 175 -14.54 8.22 7.35
N VAL A 176 -15.01 8.95 6.32
CA VAL A 176 -15.50 8.29 5.10
C VAL A 176 -14.30 7.59 4.48
N PRO A 177 -14.26 6.25 4.40
CA PRO A 177 -13.14 5.58 3.75
C PRO A 177 -13.04 6.09 2.32
N GLU A 178 -11.83 6.53 1.93
CA GLU A 178 -11.49 7.09 0.61
C GLU A 178 -11.84 6.12 -0.54
N ASP A 179 -12.13 4.86 -0.23
CA ASP A 179 -12.46 3.77 -1.14
C ASP A 179 -13.96 3.64 -1.50
N ARG A 180 -14.85 4.43 -0.87
CA ARG A 180 -16.24 4.51 -1.36
C ARG A 180 -16.29 5.45 -2.57
N HIS A 181 -16.77 4.94 -3.71
CA HIS A 181 -17.01 5.68 -4.95
C HIS A 181 -17.53 7.11 -4.68
N ILE A 182 -16.99 8.11 -5.39
CA ILE A 182 -17.27 9.55 -5.14
C ILE A 182 -18.77 9.89 -5.10
N GLY A 183 -19.61 9.18 -5.86
CA GLY A 183 -21.06 9.33 -5.82
C GLY A 183 -21.72 8.83 -4.52
N ARG A 184 -21.20 7.77 -3.87
CA ARG A 184 -21.68 7.32 -2.55
C ARG A 184 -21.25 8.30 -1.45
N ARG A 185 -20.04 8.86 -1.53
CA ARG A 185 -19.59 9.90 -0.58
C ARG A 185 -20.45 11.15 -0.70
N ALA A 186 -20.64 11.64 -1.93
CA ALA A 186 -21.48 12.81 -2.19
C ALA A 186 -22.90 12.66 -1.64
N ARG A 187 -23.51 11.46 -1.70
CA ARG A 187 -24.84 11.21 -1.12
C ARG A 187 -24.86 11.29 0.41
N VAL A 188 -23.84 10.75 1.08
CA VAL A 188 -23.74 10.80 2.56
C VAL A 188 -23.51 12.23 3.03
N VAL A 189 -22.59 12.95 2.38
CA VAL A 189 -22.28 14.34 2.74
C VAL A 189 -23.44 15.27 2.39
N TYR A 190 -24.12 15.08 1.25
CA TYR A 190 -25.33 15.82 0.91
C TYR A 190 -26.43 15.64 1.94
N LYS A 191 -26.64 14.41 2.46
CA LYS A 191 -27.63 14.17 3.52
C LYS A 191 -27.30 14.96 4.79
N LYS A 192 -26.04 14.98 5.21
CA LYS A 192 -25.59 15.77 6.36
C LYS A 192 -25.75 17.27 6.14
N PHE A 193 -25.38 17.75 4.95
CA PHE A 193 -25.58 19.13 4.54
C PHE A 193 -27.05 19.52 4.58
N CYS A 194 -27.95 18.66 4.11
CA CYS A 194 -29.38 18.89 4.21
C CYS A 194 -29.86 19.00 5.67
N GLU A 195 -29.38 18.14 6.57
CA GLU A 195 -29.78 18.17 7.98
C GLU A 195 -29.35 19.47 8.68
N GLU A 196 -28.19 20.04 8.35
CA GLU A 196 -27.68 21.28 8.93
C GLU A 196 -28.31 22.55 8.32
N HIS A 197 -28.54 22.55 7.01
CA HIS A 197 -29.01 23.74 6.29
C HIS A 197 -30.54 23.84 6.21
N LEU A 198 -31.27 22.74 6.28
CA LEU A 198 -32.74 22.73 6.25
C LEU A 198 -33.40 23.53 7.38
N PRO A 199 -32.97 23.49 8.66
CA PRO A 199 -33.56 24.34 9.69
C PRO A 199 -33.28 25.84 9.43
N ARG A 200 -32.06 26.20 9.03
CA ARG A 200 -31.69 27.60 8.70
C ARG A 200 -32.53 28.16 7.56
N LEU A 201 -32.73 27.38 6.50
CA LEU A 201 -33.56 27.79 5.36
C LEU A 201 -35.04 27.97 5.71
N ARG A 202 -35.56 27.17 6.66
CA ARG A 202 -36.94 27.31 7.13
C ARG A 202 -37.14 28.56 7.98
N GLU A 203 -36.10 28.98 8.71
CA GLU A 203 -36.10 30.22 9.49
C GLU A 203 -35.97 31.46 8.60
N GLU A 204 -35.08 31.45 7.60
CA GLU A 204 -34.85 32.61 6.72
C GLU A 204 -35.99 32.87 5.74
N LYS A 205 -36.62 31.81 5.22
CA LYS A 205 -37.67 31.90 4.20
C LYS A 205 -38.85 31.02 4.59
N PRO A 206 -39.64 31.36 5.61
CA PRO A 206 -40.84 30.60 5.95
C PRO A 206 -41.88 30.73 4.83
N GLY A 207 -42.57 29.62 4.50
CA GLY A 207 -43.67 29.60 3.51
C GLY A 207 -43.33 29.03 2.14
N LEU A 208 -42.07 28.63 1.91
CA LEU A 208 -41.67 27.97 0.67
C LEU A 208 -42.12 26.49 0.65
N ARG A 209 -42.41 25.94 -0.53
CA ARG A 209 -42.82 24.54 -0.67
C ARG A 209 -41.58 23.63 -0.55
N ARG A 210 -41.72 22.42 0.01
CA ARG A 210 -40.61 21.45 0.17
C ARG A 210 -39.70 21.30 -1.08
N PRO A 211 -40.21 21.19 -2.32
CA PRO A 211 -39.36 21.10 -3.51
C PRO A 211 -38.47 22.33 -3.72
N GLN A 212 -39.00 23.53 -3.48
CA GLN A 212 -38.27 24.78 -3.65
C GLN A 212 -37.14 24.93 -2.61
N TYR A 213 -37.34 24.43 -1.37
CA TYR A 213 -36.24 24.32 -0.42
C TYR A 213 -35.18 23.34 -0.92
N ASN A 214 -35.58 22.17 -1.44
CA ASN A 214 -34.63 21.21 -1.98
C ASN A 214 -33.82 21.78 -3.15
N ASP A 215 -34.44 22.59 -4.02
CA ASP A 215 -33.74 23.27 -5.11
C ASP A 215 -32.71 24.28 -4.56
N LEU A 216 -33.08 25.08 -3.56
CA LEU A 216 -32.16 26.02 -2.91
C LEU A 216 -31.00 25.29 -2.20
N LEU A 217 -31.31 24.20 -1.49
CA LEU A 217 -30.31 23.34 -0.86
C LEU A 217 -29.37 22.71 -1.90
N TRP A 218 -29.89 22.32 -3.06
CA TRP A 218 -29.10 21.77 -4.15
C TRP A 218 -28.15 22.82 -4.75
N GLU A 219 -28.62 24.05 -4.98
CA GLU A 219 -27.79 25.16 -5.44
C GLU A 219 -26.67 25.51 -4.45
N MET A 220 -26.98 25.55 -3.15
CA MET A 220 -25.97 25.75 -2.11
C MET A 220 -24.99 24.57 -2.04
N TRP A 221 -25.47 23.35 -2.24
CA TRP A 221 -24.64 22.16 -2.27
C TRP A 221 -23.70 22.11 -3.49
N GLN A 222 -24.14 22.55 -4.66
CA GLN A 222 -23.29 22.62 -5.85
C GLN A 222 -22.13 23.62 -5.70
N LYS A 223 -22.30 24.64 -4.86
CA LYS A 223 -21.27 25.66 -4.55
C LYS A 223 -20.47 25.35 -3.28
N SER A 224 -20.90 24.37 -2.49
CA SER A 224 -20.26 24.05 -1.22
C SER A 224 -18.92 23.34 -1.42
N GLU A 225 -17.90 23.78 -0.69
CA GLU A 225 -16.58 23.14 -0.60
C GLU A 225 -16.66 21.74 0.00
N MET A 226 -17.76 21.38 0.68
CA MET A 226 -17.98 20.03 1.22
C MET A 226 -18.42 19.03 0.15
N ASN A 227 -18.71 19.49 -1.07
CA ASN A 227 -19.08 18.63 -2.18
C ASN A 227 -17.83 17.95 -2.76
N PRO A 228 -17.72 16.61 -2.70
CA PRO A 228 -16.54 15.90 -3.21
C PRO A 228 -16.25 16.17 -4.70
N PHE A 229 -17.27 16.54 -5.49
CA PHE A 229 -17.07 16.92 -6.89
C PHE A 229 -16.39 18.28 -7.04
N VAL A 230 -16.74 19.25 -6.19
CA VAL A 230 -16.13 20.58 -6.14
C VAL A 230 -14.69 20.46 -5.62
N GLN A 231 -14.48 19.67 -4.56
CA GLN A 231 -13.14 19.38 -4.03
C GLN A 231 -12.21 18.79 -5.11
N ARG A 232 -12.70 17.83 -5.91
CA ARG A 232 -11.90 17.25 -7.00
C ARG A 232 -11.61 18.25 -8.13
N SER A 233 -12.54 19.15 -8.46
CA SER A 233 -12.25 20.22 -9.43
C SER A 233 -11.25 21.22 -8.88
N GLU A 234 -11.38 21.63 -7.63
CA GLU A 234 -10.46 22.56 -6.98
C GLU A 234 -9.07 21.98 -6.81
N GLN A 235 -8.95 20.70 -6.44
CA GLN A 235 -7.66 19.99 -6.38
C GLN A 235 -6.96 20.02 -7.73
N ARG A 236 -7.67 19.72 -8.83
CA ARG A 236 -7.09 19.81 -10.18
C ARG A 236 -6.70 21.22 -10.59
N SER A 237 -7.49 22.22 -10.20
CA SER A 237 -7.14 23.64 -10.45
C SER A 237 -5.94 24.08 -9.61
N ARG A 238 -5.83 23.64 -8.36
CA ARG A 238 -4.70 23.89 -7.47
C ARG A 238 -3.44 23.22 -7.98
N GLU A 239 -3.53 21.95 -8.36
CA GLU A 239 -2.42 21.20 -8.94
C GLU A 239 -1.92 21.84 -10.24
N ARG A 240 -2.82 22.38 -11.07
CA ARG A 240 -2.43 23.17 -12.26
C ARG A 240 -1.69 24.44 -11.87
N LEU A 241 -2.19 25.19 -10.90
CA LEU A 241 -1.53 26.41 -10.41
C LEU A 241 -0.20 26.11 -9.74
N GLU A 242 -0.09 25.00 -9.02
CA GLU A 242 1.16 24.52 -8.43
C GLU A 242 2.13 24.05 -9.50
N GLN A 243 1.67 23.40 -10.57
CA GLN A 243 2.50 23.08 -11.73
C GLN A 243 2.98 24.34 -12.45
N GLU A 244 2.10 25.32 -12.69
CA GLU A 244 2.47 26.62 -13.26
C GLU A 244 3.43 27.38 -12.35
N ARG A 245 3.20 27.35 -11.04
CA ARG A 245 4.10 27.93 -10.05
C ARG A 245 5.44 27.22 -10.02
N ARG A 246 5.46 25.89 -10.06
CA ARG A 246 6.69 25.08 -10.12
C ARG A 246 7.46 25.33 -11.41
N TRP A 247 6.75 25.51 -12.52
CA TRP A 247 7.32 25.98 -13.79
C TRP A 247 7.88 27.41 -13.71
N MET A 248 7.22 28.30 -12.97
CA MET A 248 7.63 29.70 -12.79
C MET A 248 8.71 29.91 -11.71
N GLU A 249 8.78 29.02 -10.71
CA GLU A 249 9.71 29.06 -9.57
C GLU A 249 11.06 28.43 -9.92
N GLY A 250 11.23 27.93 -11.16
CA GLY A 250 12.52 27.57 -11.71
C GLY A 250 13.23 26.51 -10.87
N GLU A 251 12.56 25.39 -10.59
CA GLU A 251 13.21 24.16 -10.12
C GLU A 251 13.99 23.52 -11.29
N ASP A 252 14.81 24.35 -11.94
CA ASP A 252 15.92 24.02 -12.84
C ASP A 252 17.18 24.12 -11.97
N ASP A 253 17.49 23.06 -11.24
CA ASP A 253 18.83 22.84 -10.70
C ASP A 253 19.35 21.48 -11.18
N ASP A 254 20.63 21.50 -11.56
CA ASP A 254 21.53 20.50 -12.15
C ASP A 254 21.48 20.26 -13.69
N GLU A 255 22.53 20.49 -14.50
CA GLU A 255 23.98 20.57 -14.20
C GLU A 255 24.71 21.72 -14.92
N SER A 256 25.50 22.39 -14.09
CA SER A 256 26.66 23.24 -14.37
C SER A 256 27.68 22.58 -15.33
N ASP A 257 27.72 23.03 -16.60
CA ASP A 257 28.92 22.91 -17.44
C ASP A 257 29.99 23.88 -16.94
N GLY A 258 30.83 23.36 -16.04
CA GLY A 258 32.00 24.04 -15.50
C GLY A 258 33.03 24.30 -16.59
N GLY A 259 33.35 25.58 -16.78
CA GLY A 259 34.21 26.05 -17.86
C GLY A 259 35.66 25.56 -17.89
N LYS A 260 36.24 25.70 -19.09
CA LYS A 260 37.67 25.84 -19.47
C LYS A 260 37.70 25.75 -21.01
N GLU A 261 38.22 26.64 -21.84
CA GLU A 261 39.38 27.56 -21.82
C GLU A 261 39.07 28.70 -22.83
N ALA A 262 39.25 29.99 -22.50
CA ALA A 262 40.51 30.75 -22.59
C ALA A 262 41.17 30.65 -23.99
N GLU A 263 40.94 31.61 -24.88
CA GLU A 263 41.81 32.77 -25.16
C GLU A 263 43.09 32.43 -25.97
N LYS A 264 43.14 33.00 -27.18
CA LYS A 264 44.31 33.49 -27.93
C LYS A 264 45.29 32.52 -28.63
N GLU A 265 45.68 33.03 -29.81
CA GLU A 265 46.72 32.65 -30.78
C GLU A 265 46.45 31.47 -31.73
#